data_AF-A0A497PLM6-F1
#
_entry.id   AF-A0A497PLM6-F1
#
_cell.length_a   1.000
_cell.length_b   1.000
_cell.length_c   1.000
_cell.angle_alpha   90.00
_cell.angle_beta   90.00
_cell.angle_gamma   90.00
#
_symmetry.space_group_name_H-M   'P 1'
#
loop_
_entity.id
_entity.type
_entity.pdbx_description
1 polymer ?
#
loop_
_entity_poly.entity_id
_entity_poly.type
_entity_poly.pdbx_seq_one_letter_code
_entity_poly.pdbx_strand_id
1 'polypeptide(L)' 'MARYRVGIIGCGGMGRSHAKAWSGKPQVELVAVADINEEAARRL' A
#
# COMPACT_ATOMS: atom_id res chain seq x y z
N MET A 1 9.80 -2.11 18.60
CA MET A 1 10.71 -2.21 17.44
C MET A 1 10.25 -1.22 16.38
N ALA A 2 11.16 -0.64 15.60
CA ALA A 2 10.79 0.25 14.49
C ALA A 2 10.15 -0.55 13.33
N ARG A 3 9.08 -0.02 12.72
CA ARG A 3 8.46 -0.58 11.51
C ARG A 3 8.93 0.17 10.27
N TYR A 4 9.11 -0.54 9.17
CA TYR A 4 9.41 0.04 7.86
C TYR A 4 8.14 0.69 7.29
N ARG A 5 8.16 2.02 7.10
CA ARG A 5 7.01 2.79 6.62
C ARG A 5 7.01 2.87 5.11
N VAL A 6 5.87 2.57 4.50
CA VAL A 6 5.77 2.40 3.05
C VAL A 6 4.66 3.25 2.47
N GLY A 7 4.91 3.83 1.30
CA GLY A 7 3.88 4.33 0.39
C GLY A 7 3.77 3.46 -0.87
N ILE A 8 2.56 3.35 -1.44
CA ILE A 8 2.33 2.74 -2.76
C ILE A 8 1.85 3.80 -3.75
N ILE A 9 2.51 3.88 -4.91
CA ILE A 9 2.10 4.74 -6.04
C ILE A 9 1.67 3.83 -7.19
N GLY A 10 0.43 3.98 -7.64
CA GLY A 10 -0.24 3.06 -8.56
C GLY A 10 -0.97 1.96 -7.80
N CYS A 11 -2.29 2.11 -7.66
CA CYS A 11 -3.24 1.27 -6.92
C CYS A 11 -4.00 0.29 -7.83
N GLY A 12 -3.41 -0.05 -8.99
CA GLY A 12 -3.91 -1.07 -9.92
C GLY A 12 -3.80 -2.51 -9.39
N GLY A 13 -3.73 -3.51 -10.27
CA GLY A 13 -3.62 -4.92 -9.87
C GLY A 13 -2.37 -5.19 -9.02
N MET A 14 -1.21 -4.72 -9.46
CA MET A 14 0.06 -4.91 -8.75
C MET A 14 0.13 -4.08 -7.45
N GLY A 15 -0.38 -2.84 -7.46
CA GLY A 15 -0.47 -2.02 -6.24
C GLY A 15 -1.24 -2.72 -5.14
N ARG A 16 -2.39 -3.32 -5.47
CA ARG A 16 -3.19 -4.13 -4.54
C ARG A 16 -2.48 -5.39 -4.05
N SER A 17 -1.79 -6.09 -4.95
CA SER A 17 -0.98 -7.26 -4.58
C SER A 17 0.13 -6.89 -3.58
N HIS A 18 0.84 -5.79 -3.83
CA HIS A 18 1.89 -5.30 -2.94
C HIS A 18 1.33 -4.82 -1.59
N ALA A 19 0.24 -4.05 -1.58
CA ALA A 19 -0.41 -3.61 -0.35
C ALA A 19 -0.78 -4.80 0.54
N LYS A 20 -1.43 -5.83 -0.04
CA LYS A 20 -1.78 -7.05 0.69
C LYS A 20 -0.56 -7.79 1.23
N ALA A 21 0.48 -7.97 0.41
CA ALA A 21 1.67 -8.70 0.80
C ALA A 21 2.46 -7.97 1.91
N TRP A 22 2.52 -6.65 1.86
CA TRP A 22 3.30 -5.83 2.78
C TRP A 22 2.56 -5.57 4.09
N SER A 23 1.25 -5.33 4.06
CA SER A 23 0.42 -5.21 5.27
C SER A 23 0.38 -6.51 6.10
N GLY A 24 0.69 -7.66 5.49
CA GLY A 24 0.82 -8.94 6.20
C GLY A 24 2.17 -9.13 6.93
N LYS A 25 3.10 -8.19 6.85
CA LYS A 25 4.43 -8.30 7.49
C LYS A 25 4.46 -7.51 8.80
N PRO A 26 4.74 -8.13 9.96
CA PRO A 26 4.78 -7.44 11.26
C PRO A 26 5.77 -6.27 11.32
N GLN A 27 6.85 -6.34 10.53
CA GLN A 27 7.85 -5.27 10.45
C GLN A 27 7.50 -4.12 9.50
N VAL A 28 6.33 -4.11 8.86
CA VAL A 28 5.94 -3.09 7.87
C VAL A 28 4.68 -2.35 8.30
N GLU A 29 4.60 -1.08 7.91
CA GLU A 29 3.42 -0.24 8.05
C GLU A 29 3.17 0.49 6.72
N LEU A 30 2.06 0.17 6.05
CA LEU A 30 1.59 0.93 4.88
C LEU A 30 0.97 2.24 5.38
N VAL A 31 1.60 3.37 5.05
CA VAL A 31 1.23 4.70 5.58
C VAL A 31 0.65 5.65 4.54
N ALA A 32 0.75 5.31 3.26
CA ALA A 32 0.23 6.14 2.18
C ALA A 32 -0.07 5.31 0.92
N VAL A 33 -1.08 5.75 0.17
CA VAL A 33 -1.39 5.25 -1.18
C VAL A 33 -1.72 6.43 -2.09
N ALA A 34 -1.38 6.30 -3.38
CA ALA A 34 -1.71 7.30 -4.39
C ALA A 34 -1.99 6.65 -5.74
N ASP A 35 -2.96 7.17 -6.47
CA ASP A 35 -3.26 6.80 -7.86
C ASP A 35 -3.88 8.01 -8.57
N ILE A 36 -3.78 8.04 -9.91
CA ILE A 36 -4.46 9.05 -10.73
C ILE A 36 -5.98 8.86 -10.69
N ASN A 37 -6.44 7.63 -10.50
CA ASN A 37 -7.83 7.32 -10.21
C ASN A 37 -8.03 7.27 -8.69
N GLU A 38 -8.66 8.30 -8.14
CA GLU A 38 -8.92 8.42 -6.69
C GLU A 38 -9.69 7.21 -6.13
N GLU A 39 -10.63 6.62 -6.90
CA GLU A 39 -11.33 5.42 -6.45
C GLU A 39 -10.40 4.22 -6.29
N ALA A 40 -9.37 4.10 -7.12
CA ALA A 40 -8.39 3.02 -7.01
C ALA A 40 -7.59 3.15 -5.71
N ALA A 41 -7.19 4.38 -5.35
CA ALA A 41 -6.52 4.66 -4.08
C ALA A 41 -7.44 4.40 -2.87
N ARG A 42 -8.71 4.79 -2.94
CA ARG A 42 -9.70 4.58 -1.86
C ARG A 42 -10.07 3.12 -1.59
N ARG A 43 -9.77 2.20 -2.52
CA ARG A 43 -10.04 0.74 -2.38
C ARG A 43 -8.91 -0.01 -1.66
N LEU A 44 -7.81 0.66 -1.32
CA LEU A 44 -6.68 0.14 -0.57
C LEU A 44 -6.75 0.55 0.90
#